data_AF-A0A6V8JV06-F1
#
_entry.id   AF-A0A6V8JV06-F1
#
_cell.length_a   1.000
_cell.length_b   1.000
_cell.length_c   1.000
_cell.angle_alpha   90.00
_cell.angle_beta   90.00
_cell.angle_gamma   90.00
#
_symmetry.space_group_name_H-M   'P 1'
#
loop_
_entity.id
_entity.type
_entity.pdbx_description
1 polymer ?
#
loop_
_entity_poly.entity_id
_entity_poly.type
_entity_poly.pdbx_seq_one_letter_code
_entity_poly.pdbx_strand_id
1 'polypeptide(L)'
;MDTPVSLGLGNLALGLFVQSWRRSGQSAIEHLRSYVRPGGRSPHLDQCADDARCLLASGLAAEDLERLWCWSTGGNHLPSQEGLTGREWMSAVSEILAAYGRPAHMPHEVDAATAARVAHAVELFRPGPQHMDRCPMSTVDARRILRQLVDSGHAELAMRLFLTLSNASFSLVAPELRAEIAATSRDLGHPDHFLEEIDEP
;
A
#
# COMPACT_ATOMS: atom_id res chain seq x y z
N MET A 1 25.14 0.58 3.79
CA MET A 1 24.31 -0.48 3.18
C MET A 1 22.89 0.07 3.17
N ASP A 2 22.48 0.60 2.03
CA ASP A 2 21.11 1.08 1.86
C ASP A 2 20.19 -0.12 1.93
N THR A 3 19.28 -0.09 2.90
CA THR A 3 18.25 -1.13 3.01
C THR A 3 17.27 -0.87 1.87
N PRO A 4 16.97 -1.86 1.01
CA PRO A 4 16.04 -1.64 -0.09
C PRO A 4 14.72 -1.09 0.44
N VAL A 5 14.27 0.03 -0.13
CA VAL A 5 13.01 0.66 0.25
C VAL A 5 11.88 -0.30 -0.06
N SER A 6 11.15 -0.70 0.97
CA SER A 6 10.00 -1.58 0.84
C SER A 6 8.78 -0.79 0.37
N LEU A 7 7.89 -1.42 -0.40
CA LEU A 7 6.55 -0.87 -0.73
C LEU A 7 5.62 -0.75 0.50
N GLY A 8 6.17 -0.94 1.70
CA GLY A 8 5.51 -0.65 2.97
C GLY A 8 4.26 -1.49 3.15
N LEU A 9 3.17 -0.84 3.57
CA LEU A 9 1.94 -1.50 3.96
C LEU A 9 1.33 -2.38 2.86
N GLY A 10 1.51 -1.98 1.60
CA GLY A 10 1.03 -2.75 0.45
C GLY A 10 1.69 -4.12 0.31
N ASN A 11 3.01 -4.19 0.51
CA ASN A 11 3.74 -5.45 0.47
C ASN A 11 3.42 -6.34 1.68
N LEU A 12 3.23 -5.73 2.86
CA LEU A 12 2.76 -6.45 4.04
C LEU A 12 1.40 -7.11 3.77
N ALA A 13 0.45 -6.37 3.20
CA ALA A 13 -0.88 -6.89 2.87
C ALA A 13 -0.82 -8.08 1.90
N LEU A 14 -0.02 -7.97 0.82
CA LEU A 14 0.17 -9.05 -0.15
C LEU A 14 0.80 -10.30 0.47
N GLY A 15 1.83 -10.14 1.31
CA GLY A 15 2.51 -11.25 1.95
C GLY A 15 1.71 -11.91 3.07
N LEU A 16 0.91 -11.13 3.79
CA LEU A 16 0.16 -11.58 4.96
C LEU A 16 -1.11 -12.33 4.58
N PHE A 17 -1.88 -11.78 3.63
CA PHE A 17 -3.22 -12.26 3.30
C PHE A 17 -3.27 -13.00 1.95
N VAL A 18 -2.33 -13.93 1.73
CA VAL A 18 -2.39 -14.85 0.57
C VAL A 18 -3.53 -15.85 0.72
N GLN A 19 -4.06 -16.44 -0.37
CA GLN A 19 -5.24 -17.34 -0.35
C GLN A 19 -5.22 -18.44 0.75
N SER A 20 -4.05 -18.92 1.16
CA SER A 20 -3.91 -19.93 2.21
C SER A 20 -4.20 -19.42 3.62
N TRP A 21 -4.21 -18.11 3.87
CA TRP A 21 -4.35 -17.53 5.22
C TRP A 21 -5.65 -17.97 5.90
N ARG A 22 -6.75 -18.06 5.14
CA ARG A 22 -8.07 -18.50 5.63
C ARG A 22 -8.07 -19.94 6.16
N ARG A 23 -7.09 -20.76 5.78
CA ARG A 23 -6.98 -22.15 6.27
C ARG A 23 -6.46 -22.24 7.70
N SER A 24 -5.89 -21.14 8.24
CA SER A 24 -5.40 -21.09 9.62
C SER A 24 -6.53 -21.14 10.67
N GLY A 25 -7.74 -20.70 10.30
CA GLY A 25 -8.85 -20.51 11.23
C GLY A 25 -8.65 -19.36 12.23
N GLN A 26 -7.56 -18.60 12.11
CA GLN A 26 -7.27 -17.43 12.94
C GLN A 26 -8.06 -16.20 12.46
N SER A 27 -8.39 -15.29 13.37
CA SER A 27 -8.80 -13.93 12.97
C SER A 27 -7.65 -13.21 12.27
N ALA A 28 -7.96 -12.20 11.44
CA ALA A 28 -6.97 -11.39 10.75
C ALA A 28 -5.97 -10.72 11.71
N ILE A 29 -6.43 -10.31 12.89
CA ILE A 29 -5.59 -9.72 13.94
C ILE A 29 -4.62 -10.75 14.54
N GLU A 30 -5.10 -11.95 14.86
CA GLU A 30 -4.24 -13.03 15.37
C GLU A 30 -3.22 -13.48 14.32
N HIS A 31 -3.63 -13.53 13.06
CA HIS A 31 -2.76 -13.85 11.93
C HIS A 31 -1.66 -12.79 11.76
N LEU A 32 -2.03 -11.50 11.79
CA LEU A 32 -1.07 -10.39 11.76
C LEU A 32 -0.05 -10.49 12.92
N ARG A 33 -0.52 -10.67 14.16
CA ARG A 33 0.35 -10.85 15.33
C ARG A 33 1.28 -12.06 15.18
N SER A 34 0.77 -13.14 14.62
CA SER A 34 1.53 -14.37 14.38
C SER A 34 2.56 -14.20 13.25
N TYR A 35 2.34 -13.28 12.32
CA TYR A 35 3.26 -12.98 11.23
C TYR A 35 4.42 -12.10 11.69
N VAL A 36 4.15 -11.06 12.49
CA VAL A 36 5.16 -10.11 12.97
C VAL A 36 6.00 -10.63 14.14
N ARG A 37 6.17 -11.96 14.27
CA ARG A 37 6.71 -12.65 15.46
C ARG A 37 7.89 -11.93 16.13
N PRO A 38 8.00 -11.99 17.46
CA PRO A 38 9.12 -11.42 18.20
C PRO A 38 10.41 -12.21 17.85
N GLY A 39 11.24 -11.63 16.98
CA GLY A 39 12.50 -12.25 16.57
C GLY A 39 13.53 -11.31 15.94
N GLY A 40 13.11 -10.12 15.49
CA GLY A 40 14.04 -9.10 15.03
C GLY A 40 13.31 -7.85 14.56
N ARG A 41 13.82 -6.68 14.94
CA ARG A 41 13.36 -5.39 14.41
C ARG A 41 13.59 -5.38 12.90
N SER A 42 12.61 -4.91 12.15
CA SER A 42 12.68 -4.83 10.69
C SER A 42 12.31 -3.42 10.21
N PRO A 43 13.19 -2.72 9.47
CA PRO A 43 12.87 -1.42 8.87
C PRO A 43 11.60 -1.45 8.00
N HIS A 44 11.26 -2.60 7.43
CA HIS A 44 10.01 -2.79 6.70
C HIS A 44 8.77 -2.63 7.60
N LEU A 45 8.80 -3.18 8.82
CA LEU A 45 7.68 -3.08 9.75
C LEU A 45 7.53 -1.64 10.28
N ASP A 46 8.65 -0.92 10.44
CA ASP A 46 8.65 0.50 10.78
C ASP A 46 7.89 1.30 9.70
N GLN A 47 8.27 1.11 8.43
CA GLN A 47 7.59 1.76 7.30
C GLN A 47 6.09 1.41 7.23
N CYS A 48 5.72 0.16 7.46
CA CYS A 48 4.31 -0.25 7.46
C CYS A 48 3.52 0.41 8.60
N ALA A 49 4.14 0.59 9.78
CA ALA A 49 3.53 1.27 10.90
C ALA A 49 3.31 2.76 10.58
N ASP A 50 4.31 3.40 9.94
CA ASP A 50 4.25 4.80 9.52
C ASP A 50 3.19 5.01 8.43
N ASP A 51 3.11 4.12 7.44
CA ASP A 51 2.09 4.11 6.41
C ASP A 51 0.68 4.02 7.02
N ALA A 52 0.46 3.10 7.96
CA ALA A 52 -0.82 2.96 8.65
C ALA A 52 -1.20 4.24 9.42
N ARG A 53 -0.24 4.91 10.08
CA ARG A 53 -0.48 6.20 10.76
C ARG A 53 -0.80 7.32 9.78
N CYS A 54 -0.09 7.39 8.66
CA CYS A 54 -0.38 8.36 7.60
C CYS A 54 -1.78 8.16 7.01
N LEU A 55 -2.18 6.90 6.75
CA LEU A 55 -3.53 6.57 6.29
C LEU A 55 -4.60 7.02 7.31
N LEU A 56 -4.39 6.79 8.61
CA LEU A 56 -5.32 7.25 9.64
C LEU A 56 -5.43 8.78 9.70
N ALA A 57 -4.33 9.49 9.46
CA ALA A 57 -4.23 10.96 9.49
C ALA A 57 -4.69 11.64 8.18
N SER A 58 -4.72 10.91 7.06
CA SER A 58 -4.99 11.45 5.71
C SER A 58 -6.40 12.00 5.45
N GLY A 59 -7.32 11.84 6.42
CA GLY A 59 -8.73 12.21 6.28
C GLY A 59 -9.57 11.28 5.41
N LEU A 60 -9.02 10.16 4.93
CA LEU A 60 -9.77 9.14 4.19
C LEU A 60 -10.95 8.59 5.00
N ALA A 61 -12.07 8.28 4.33
CA ALA A 61 -13.21 7.63 4.96
C ALA A 61 -12.86 6.20 5.41
N ALA A 62 -13.61 5.64 6.35
CA ALA A 62 -13.35 4.28 6.83
C ALA A 62 -13.54 3.24 5.72
N GLU A 63 -14.52 3.47 4.85
CA GLU A 63 -14.82 2.65 3.68
C GLU A 63 -13.69 2.71 2.64
N ASP A 64 -13.02 3.85 2.50
CA ASP A 64 -11.88 4.01 1.59
C ASP A 64 -10.65 3.25 2.08
N LEU A 65 -10.38 3.33 3.39
CA LEU A 65 -9.30 2.55 4.01
C LEU A 65 -9.56 1.04 3.90
N GLU A 66 -10.81 0.62 4.07
CA GLU A 66 -11.20 -0.77 3.91
C GLU A 66 -10.99 -1.27 2.48
N ARG A 67 -11.50 -0.51 1.50
CA ARG A 67 -11.33 -0.84 0.08
C ARG A 67 -9.86 -0.87 -0.31
N LEU A 68 -9.07 0.11 0.16
CA LEU A 68 -7.64 0.17 -0.11
C LEU A 68 -6.94 -1.07 0.43
N TRP A 69 -7.24 -1.47 1.66
CA TRP A 69 -6.72 -2.71 2.23
C TRP A 69 -7.13 -3.94 1.41
N CYS A 70 -8.41 -4.05 1.09
CA CYS A 70 -8.94 -5.15 0.31
C CYS A 70 -8.17 -5.31 -1.01
N TRP A 71 -7.93 -4.20 -1.70
CA TRP A 71 -7.13 -4.19 -2.91
C TRP A 71 -5.67 -4.57 -2.67
N SER A 72 -5.03 -4.01 -1.64
CA SER A 72 -3.65 -4.36 -1.28
C SER A 72 -3.47 -5.85 -0.94
N THR A 73 -4.54 -6.56 -0.58
CA THR A 73 -4.52 -8.03 -0.40
C THR A 73 -4.94 -8.82 -1.64
N GLY A 74 -5.19 -8.17 -2.78
CA GLY A 74 -5.76 -8.78 -3.98
C GLY A 74 -7.17 -9.34 -3.76
N GLY A 75 -7.95 -8.71 -2.89
CA GLY A 75 -9.30 -9.12 -2.50
C GLY A 75 -9.37 -10.27 -1.49
N ASN A 76 -8.24 -10.69 -0.90
CA ASN A 76 -8.22 -11.86 -0.02
C ASN A 76 -8.70 -11.56 1.41
N HIS A 77 -8.67 -10.30 1.85
CA HIS A 77 -9.17 -9.88 3.16
C HIS A 77 -9.98 -8.58 3.06
N LEU A 78 -11.13 -8.57 3.73
CA LEU A 78 -11.99 -7.41 3.86
C LEU A 78 -12.35 -7.26 5.35
N PRO A 79 -11.84 -6.22 6.05
CA PRO A 79 -12.04 -6.02 7.48
C PRO A 79 -13.48 -6.17 7.99
N SER A 80 -14.49 -5.70 7.24
CA SER A 80 -15.90 -5.82 7.64
C SER A 80 -16.39 -7.26 7.74
N GLN A 81 -15.73 -8.23 7.09
CA GLN A 81 -16.05 -9.66 7.25
C GLN A 81 -15.76 -10.15 8.68
N GLU A 82 -14.92 -9.45 9.43
CA GLU A 82 -14.62 -9.70 10.85
C GLU A 82 -15.26 -8.65 11.78
N GLY A 83 -16.17 -7.82 11.25
CA GLY A 83 -16.86 -6.79 12.04
C GLY A 83 -16.01 -5.56 12.37
N LEU A 84 -14.90 -5.34 11.65
CA LEU A 84 -14.04 -4.17 11.80
C LEU A 84 -14.27 -3.18 10.66
N THR A 85 -14.35 -1.90 10.99
CA THR A 85 -14.24 -0.82 9.99
C THR A 85 -12.80 -0.71 9.47
N GLY A 86 -12.61 -0.08 8.30
CA GLY A 86 -11.26 0.18 7.79
C GLY A 86 -10.41 1.02 8.75
N ARG A 87 -11.00 1.93 9.53
CA ARG A 87 -10.28 2.71 10.56
C ARG A 87 -9.85 1.86 11.76
N GLU A 88 -10.75 1.03 12.30
CA GLU A 88 -10.40 0.13 13.40
C GLU A 88 -9.32 -0.86 12.98
N TRP A 89 -9.41 -1.39 11.76
CA TRP A 89 -8.38 -2.24 11.18
C TRP A 89 -7.03 -1.52 11.07
N MET A 90 -6.98 -0.30 10.50
CA MET A 90 -5.73 0.46 10.39
C MET A 90 -5.15 0.85 11.75
N SER A 91 -5.99 1.14 12.75
CA SER A 91 -5.54 1.38 14.13
C SER A 91 -4.85 0.15 14.69
N ALA A 92 -5.50 -1.01 14.56
CA ALA A 92 -4.95 -2.26 15.07
C ALA A 92 -3.64 -2.65 14.36
N VAL A 93 -3.57 -2.48 13.03
CA VAL A 93 -2.33 -2.68 12.26
C VAL A 93 -1.22 -1.75 12.76
N SER A 94 -1.52 -0.46 12.92
CA SER A 94 -0.54 0.52 13.40
C SER A 94 -0.03 0.18 14.81
N GLU A 95 -0.92 -0.16 15.74
CA GLU A 95 -0.59 -0.52 17.12
C GLU A 95 0.25 -1.80 17.19
N ILE A 96 -0.16 -2.83 16.45
CA ILE A 96 0.56 -4.10 16.41
C ILE A 96 1.96 -3.88 15.86
N LEU A 97 2.11 -3.18 14.73
CA LEU A 97 3.43 -2.94 14.14
C LEU A 97 4.31 -2.04 15.01
N ALA A 98 3.74 -1.01 15.64
CA ALA A 98 4.47 -0.10 16.53
C ALA A 98 5.05 -0.82 17.76
N ALA A 99 4.42 -1.90 18.23
CA ALA A 99 4.95 -2.71 19.33
C ALA A 99 6.26 -3.45 18.97
N TYR A 100 6.54 -3.64 17.68
CA TYR A 100 7.72 -4.35 17.18
C TYR A 100 8.72 -3.44 16.44
N GLY A 101 8.31 -2.22 16.10
CA GLY A 101 9.10 -1.25 15.35
C GLY A 101 9.89 -0.23 16.17
N ARG A 102 10.52 0.71 15.48
CA ARG A 102 11.09 1.95 16.03
C ARG A 102 10.00 3.02 16.25
N PRO A 103 10.28 4.03 17.09
CA PRO A 103 9.48 5.25 17.11
C PRO A 103 9.36 5.84 15.70
N ALA A 104 8.19 6.40 15.40
CA ALA A 104 7.79 6.88 14.09
C ALA A 104 8.94 7.55 13.30
N HIS A 105 9.21 7.07 12.10
CA HIS A 105 9.95 7.88 11.14
C HIS A 105 9.01 8.96 10.64
N MET A 106 9.48 10.21 10.57
CA MET A 106 8.70 11.23 9.90
C MET A 106 8.60 10.86 8.41
N PRO A 107 7.43 11.04 7.77
CA PRO A 107 7.32 10.92 6.33
C PRO A 107 8.39 11.78 5.66
N HIS A 108 9.00 11.26 4.59
CA HIS A 108 9.92 12.07 3.81
C HIS A 108 9.14 13.22 3.18
N GLU A 109 9.58 14.46 3.38
CA GLU A 109 8.97 15.60 2.68
C GLU A 109 9.24 15.44 1.19
N VAL A 110 8.18 15.31 0.40
CA VAL A 110 8.25 15.23 -1.06
C VAL A 110 8.11 16.63 -1.63
N ASP A 111 9.05 17.03 -2.48
CA ASP A 111 8.97 18.33 -3.13
C ASP A 111 7.74 18.42 -4.07
N ALA A 112 7.31 19.66 -4.38
CA ALA A 112 6.11 19.89 -5.18
C ALA A 112 6.18 19.31 -6.60
N ALA A 113 7.37 19.27 -7.21
CA ALA A 113 7.52 18.73 -8.56
C ALA A 113 7.36 17.20 -8.57
N THR A 114 7.95 16.53 -7.58
CA THR A 114 7.82 15.09 -7.36
C THR A 114 6.39 14.72 -7.00
N ALA A 115 5.73 15.49 -6.12
CA ALA A 115 4.31 15.29 -5.81
C ALA A 115 3.41 15.45 -7.05
N ALA A 116 3.70 16.42 -7.93
CA ALA A 116 2.96 16.60 -9.18
C ALA A 116 3.11 15.42 -10.15
N ARG A 117 4.31 14.83 -10.25
CA ARG A 117 4.53 13.60 -11.04
C ARG A 117 3.74 12.41 -10.48
N VAL A 118 3.73 12.23 -9.16
CA VAL A 118 2.91 11.17 -8.52
C VAL A 118 1.42 11.39 -8.84
N ALA A 119 0.94 12.63 -8.71
CA ALA A 119 -0.43 12.99 -9.06
C ALA A 119 -0.78 12.66 -10.52
N HIS A 120 0.13 12.96 -11.45
CA HIS A 120 -0.05 12.64 -12.86
C HIS A 120 -0.09 11.13 -13.12
N ALA A 121 0.81 10.36 -12.51
CA ALA A 121 0.80 8.91 -12.59
C ALA A 121 -0.51 8.30 -12.05
N VAL A 122 -1.03 8.83 -10.94
CA VAL A 122 -2.32 8.43 -10.37
C VAL A 122 -3.47 8.66 -11.37
N GLU A 123 -3.53 9.83 -12.03
CA GLU A 123 -4.59 10.14 -13.02
C GLU A 123 -4.63 9.14 -14.19
N LEU A 124 -3.48 8.60 -14.53
CA LEU A 124 -3.32 7.66 -15.64
C LEU A 124 -3.44 6.19 -15.22
N PHE A 125 -3.52 5.89 -13.92
CA PHE A 125 -3.61 4.52 -13.39
C PHE A 125 -4.81 3.75 -13.97
N ARG A 126 -4.60 2.61 -14.66
CA ARG A 126 -5.67 1.73 -15.17
C ARG A 126 -5.43 0.29 -14.65
N PRO A 127 -6.15 -0.15 -13.62
CA PRO A 127 -6.04 -1.52 -13.14
C PRO A 127 -6.55 -2.52 -14.18
N GLY A 128 -5.89 -3.67 -14.24
CA GLY A 128 -6.30 -4.78 -15.10
C GLY A 128 -7.66 -5.36 -14.69
N PRO A 129 -8.41 -5.96 -15.63
CA PRO A 129 -9.79 -6.43 -15.42
C PRO A 129 -9.91 -7.52 -14.33
N GLN A 130 -8.90 -8.37 -14.19
CA GLN A 130 -8.89 -9.50 -13.24
C GLN A 130 -8.93 -9.13 -11.75
N HIS A 131 -8.67 -7.86 -11.39
CA HIS A 131 -8.75 -7.41 -9.99
C HIS A 131 -10.10 -6.86 -9.56
N MET A 132 -10.91 -6.43 -10.53
CA MET A 132 -12.19 -5.79 -10.26
C MET A 132 -13.21 -6.77 -9.64
N ASP A 133 -13.05 -8.08 -9.86
CA ASP A 133 -14.02 -9.08 -9.41
C ASP A 133 -13.89 -9.43 -7.91
N ARG A 134 -12.76 -9.10 -7.28
CA ARG A 134 -12.47 -9.52 -5.88
C ARG A 134 -12.47 -8.37 -4.88
N CYS A 135 -12.43 -7.13 -5.33
CA CYS A 135 -12.39 -5.95 -4.47
C CYS A 135 -13.51 -4.97 -4.89
N PRO A 136 -14.31 -4.44 -3.95
CA PRO A 136 -15.39 -3.51 -4.23
C PRO A 136 -14.88 -2.08 -4.46
N MET A 137 -13.78 -1.91 -5.19
CA MET A 137 -13.21 -0.61 -5.50
C MET A 137 -13.14 -0.43 -7.01
N SER A 138 -13.72 0.66 -7.50
CA SER A 138 -13.59 1.04 -8.89
C SER A 138 -12.24 1.69 -9.16
N THR A 139 -11.81 1.69 -10.42
CA THR A 139 -10.67 2.51 -10.85
C THR A 139 -10.82 3.98 -10.48
N VAL A 140 -12.04 4.53 -10.54
CA VAL A 140 -12.32 5.92 -10.19
C VAL A 140 -12.07 6.16 -8.70
N ASP A 141 -12.50 5.22 -7.85
CA ASP A 141 -12.24 5.29 -6.41
C ASP A 141 -10.77 5.17 -6.08
N ALA A 142 -10.04 4.24 -6.73
CA ALA A 142 -8.60 4.09 -6.52
C ALA A 142 -7.85 5.38 -6.81
N ARG A 143 -8.14 6.02 -7.95
CA ARG A 143 -7.53 7.31 -8.28
C ARG A 143 -7.89 8.40 -7.30
N ARG A 144 -9.17 8.52 -6.94
CA ARG A 144 -9.62 9.51 -5.97
C ARG A 144 -8.89 9.36 -4.63
N ILE A 145 -8.77 8.12 -4.12
CA ILE A 145 -8.09 7.82 -2.85
C ILE A 145 -6.60 8.18 -2.94
N LEU A 146 -5.90 7.70 -3.98
CA LEU A 146 -4.48 7.99 -4.17
C LEU A 146 -4.24 9.50 -4.36
N ARG A 147 -5.13 10.18 -5.08
CA ARG A 147 -5.05 11.62 -5.30
C ARG A 147 -5.23 12.40 -4.00
N GLN A 148 -6.22 12.00 -3.18
CA GLN A 148 -6.42 12.60 -1.86
C GLN A 148 -5.18 12.43 -0.98
N LEU A 149 -4.47 11.31 -1.05
CA LEU A 149 -3.20 11.14 -0.33
C LEU A 149 -2.14 12.14 -0.80
N VAL A 150 -1.99 12.33 -2.12
CA VAL A 150 -1.07 13.35 -2.67
C VAL A 150 -1.45 14.75 -2.18
N ASP A 151 -2.73 15.12 -2.27
CA ASP A 151 -3.21 16.45 -1.89
C ASP A 151 -3.11 16.69 -0.36
N SER A 152 -3.15 15.63 0.45
CA SER A 152 -2.91 15.67 1.91
C SER A 152 -1.42 15.66 2.29
N GLY A 153 -0.49 15.75 1.32
CA GLY A 153 0.95 15.77 1.59
C GLY A 153 1.59 14.39 1.78
N HIS A 154 0.89 13.31 1.42
CA HIS A 154 1.35 11.93 1.51
C HIS A 154 1.70 11.35 0.14
N ALA A 155 2.38 12.12 -0.71
CA ALA A 155 2.70 11.72 -2.08
C ALA A 155 3.58 10.45 -2.15
N GLU A 156 4.53 10.29 -1.23
CA GLU A 156 5.38 9.09 -1.16
C GLU A 156 4.57 7.82 -0.86
N LEU A 157 3.65 7.91 0.10
CA LEU A 157 2.73 6.81 0.43
C LEU A 157 1.79 6.52 -0.75
N ALA A 158 1.25 7.55 -1.40
CA ALA A 158 0.43 7.39 -2.59
C ALA A 158 1.21 6.66 -3.69
N MET A 159 2.49 6.97 -3.88
CA MET A 159 3.35 6.28 -4.84
C MET A 159 3.57 4.81 -4.47
N ARG A 160 3.92 4.51 -3.21
CA ARG A 160 4.08 3.10 -2.77
C ARG A 160 2.82 2.27 -2.94
N LEU A 161 1.66 2.85 -2.62
CA LEU A 161 0.37 2.21 -2.82
C LEU A 161 0.08 2.04 -4.31
N PHE A 162 0.30 3.07 -5.13
CA PHE A 162 0.17 2.98 -6.59
C PHE A 162 1.02 1.84 -7.17
N LEU A 163 2.28 1.71 -6.75
CA LEU A 163 3.18 0.64 -7.20
C LEU A 163 2.69 -0.74 -6.74
N THR A 164 2.29 -0.86 -5.48
CA THR A 164 1.69 -2.10 -4.95
C THR A 164 0.47 -2.50 -5.76
N LEU A 165 -0.43 -1.55 -6.00
CA LEU A 165 -1.66 -1.76 -6.75
C LEU A 165 -1.37 -2.14 -8.19
N SER A 166 -0.39 -1.49 -8.82
CA SER A 166 0.04 -1.79 -10.20
C SER A 166 0.60 -3.21 -10.31
N ASN A 167 1.46 -3.61 -9.36
CA ASN A 167 2.02 -4.96 -9.33
C ASN A 167 0.93 -6.01 -9.07
N ALA A 168 0.12 -5.80 -8.02
CA ALA A 168 -0.96 -6.72 -7.67
C ALA A 168 -1.90 -6.94 -8.85
N SER A 169 -2.26 -5.87 -9.57
CA SER A 169 -3.24 -5.90 -10.65
C SER A 169 -2.74 -6.33 -12.02
N PHE A 170 -1.44 -6.63 -12.17
CA PHE A 170 -0.77 -6.76 -13.47
C PHE A 170 -1.20 -5.61 -14.39
N SER A 171 -1.21 -4.39 -13.84
CA SER A 171 -1.65 -3.22 -14.59
C SER A 171 -0.74 -3.01 -15.78
N LEU A 172 -1.34 -2.85 -16.96
CA LEU A 172 -0.63 -2.29 -18.10
C LEU A 172 -0.43 -0.80 -17.84
N VAL A 173 0.71 -0.47 -17.23
CA VAL A 173 1.23 0.89 -17.28
C VAL A 173 1.59 1.19 -18.73
N ALA A 174 0.94 2.22 -19.30
CA ALA A 174 1.22 2.68 -20.65
C ALA A 174 2.75 2.89 -20.81
N PRO A 175 3.38 2.42 -21.90
CA PRO A 175 4.84 2.53 -22.08
C PRO A 175 5.39 3.93 -21.84
N GLU A 176 4.63 4.95 -22.22
CA GLU A 176 4.97 6.36 -22.07
C GLU A 176 5.06 6.80 -20.60
N LEU A 177 4.29 6.17 -19.72
CA LEU A 177 4.25 6.48 -18.29
C LEU A 177 5.30 5.70 -17.49
N ARG A 178 5.84 4.60 -18.04
CA ARG A 178 6.84 3.77 -17.36
C ARG A 178 8.09 4.56 -17.01
N ALA A 179 8.61 5.35 -17.94
CA ALA A 179 9.81 6.14 -17.70
C ALA A 179 9.60 7.22 -16.62
N GLU A 180 8.41 7.84 -16.58
CA GLU A 180 8.07 8.84 -15.57
C GLU A 180 7.88 8.22 -14.19
N ILE A 181 7.18 7.08 -14.09
CA ILE A 181 7.05 6.30 -12.85
C ILE A 181 8.44 5.85 -12.39
N ALA A 182 9.31 5.40 -13.30
CA ALA A 182 10.67 5.00 -12.99
C ALA A 182 11.50 6.12 -12.38
N ALA A 183 11.49 7.29 -13.04
CA ALA A 183 12.18 8.47 -12.56
C ALA A 183 11.64 8.90 -11.19
N THR A 184 10.31 8.95 -11.04
CA THR A 184 9.66 9.33 -9.79
C THR A 184 9.94 8.34 -8.66
N SER A 185 9.93 7.03 -8.94
CA SER A 185 10.33 6.00 -7.97
C SER A 185 11.76 6.20 -7.51
N ARG A 186 12.69 6.45 -8.44
CA ARG A 186 14.11 6.66 -8.14
C ARG A 186 14.35 7.92 -7.32
N ASP A 187 13.64 9.00 -7.63
CA ASP A 187 13.70 10.26 -6.86
C ASP A 187 13.21 10.07 -5.42
N LEU A 188 12.29 9.12 -5.21
CA LEU A 188 11.79 8.71 -3.88
C LEU A 188 12.63 7.56 -3.25
N GLY A 189 13.72 7.14 -3.88
CA GLY A 189 14.60 6.08 -3.38
C GLY A 189 14.05 4.66 -3.53
N HIS A 190 12.98 4.44 -4.29
CA HIS A 190 12.46 3.10 -4.57
C HIS A 190 13.34 2.36 -5.59
N PRO A 191 13.60 1.06 -5.40
CA PRO A 191 14.46 0.28 -6.28
C PRO A 191 13.81 -0.03 -7.64
N ASP A 192 14.64 -0.11 -8.70
CA ASP A 192 14.17 -0.22 -10.10
C ASP A 192 13.44 -1.55 -10.43
N HIS A 193 13.65 -2.63 -9.66
CA HIS A 193 13.08 -3.96 -9.93
C HIS A 193 11.53 -4.01 -9.88
N PHE A 194 10.89 -3.03 -9.24
CA PHE A 194 9.42 -2.92 -9.25
C PHE A 194 8.85 -2.56 -10.63
N LEU A 195 9.70 -2.21 -11.60
CA LEU A 195 9.33 -1.81 -12.94
C LEU A 195 9.68 -2.89 -13.96
N GLU A 196 10.66 -3.75 -13.64
CA GLU A 196 11.09 -4.89 -14.46
C GLU A 196 10.02 -6.01 -14.48
N GLU A 197 9.26 -6.21 -13.38
CA GLU A 197 8.13 -7.16 -13.36
C GLU A 197 6.91 -6.69 -14.19
N ILE A 198 6.90 -5.44 -14.66
CA ILE A 198 5.87 -4.89 -15.55
C ILE A 198 6.23 -5.16 -17.04
N ASP A 199 7.42 -5.70 -17.34
CA ASP A 199 7.92 -5.92 -18.71
C ASP A 199 7.49 -7.23 -19.38
N GLU A 200 6.91 -8.20 -18.66
CA GLU A 200 6.46 -9.46 -19.27
C GLU A 200 4.93 -9.60 -19.30
N PRO A 201 4.30 -9.73 -20.49
CA PRO A 201 2.88 -10.05 -20.63
C PRO A 201 2.53 -11.49 -20.25
#